data_AF-A0A848VZ76-F1
#
_entry.id   AF-A0A848VZ76-F1
#
_cell.length_a   1.000
_cell.length_b   1.000
_cell.length_c   1.000
_cell.angle_alpha   90.00
_cell.angle_beta   90.00
_cell.angle_gamma   90.00
#
_symmetry.space_group_name_H-M   'P 1'
#
loop_
_entity.id
_entity.type
_entity.pdbx_description
1 polymer ?
#
loop_
_entity_poly.entity_id
_entity_poly.type
_entity_poly.pdbx_seq_one_letter_code
_entity_poly.pdbx_strand_id
1 'polypeptide(L)'
;EETPPKNQIAEAPKDKGEPTPTPPQINDRASATEIERLKQMIRQQIQPCWSPPVGAADAENLAVAIFIRVDQRGVVTEARVIDAGAIAQNPFAQAAADAARRAVLNPRCQPFELPQNRYDLWKEIEFNFDPRELLG
;
A
#
# COMPACT_ATOMS: atom_id res chain seq x y z
N GLU A 1 51.42 -45.11 -31.94
CA GLU A 1 49.97 -45.25 -31.72
C GLU A 1 49.64 -44.41 -30.50
N GLU A 2 49.41 -43.13 -30.70
CA GLU A 2 48.94 -42.20 -29.67
C GLU A 2 48.00 -41.24 -30.38
N THR A 3 46.71 -41.52 -30.28
CA THR A 3 45.66 -40.68 -30.87
C THR A 3 45.30 -39.60 -29.84
N PRO A 4 45.45 -38.31 -30.17
CA PRO A 4 45.07 -37.21 -29.31
C PRO A 4 43.54 -37.04 -29.21
N PRO A 5 43.05 -36.45 -28.09
CA PRO A 5 41.64 -36.41 -27.74
C PRO A 5 40.79 -35.46 -28.59
N LYS A 6 39.51 -35.82 -28.65
CA LYS A 6 38.43 -35.30 -29.49
C LYS A 6 38.03 -33.86 -29.14
N ASN A 7 38.30 -32.95 -30.08
CA ASN A 7 37.84 -31.56 -30.11
C ASN A 7 36.38 -31.51 -30.58
N GLN A 8 35.46 -30.98 -29.75
CA GLN A 8 34.09 -30.69 -30.19
C GLN A 8 33.56 -29.37 -29.59
N ILE A 9 33.49 -28.38 -30.50
CA ILE A 9 32.43 -27.40 -30.75
C ILE A 9 32.26 -26.23 -29.76
N ALA A 10 32.19 -25.05 -30.35
CA ALA A 10 32.18 -23.71 -29.77
C ALA A 10 30.87 -23.31 -29.08
N GLU A 11 31.00 -22.55 -27.99
CA GLU A 11 30.00 -21.58 -27.53
C GLU A 11 30.68 -20.21 -27.35
N ALA A 12 30.06 -19.20 -27.95
CA ALA A 12 30.58 -17.86 -28.15
C ALA A 12 30.52 -16.99 -26.89
N PRO A 13 31.45 -16.03 -26.69
CA PRO A 13 31.29 -14.96 -25.72
C PRO A 13 30.45 -13.83 -26.33
N LYS A 14 29.33 -13.44 -25.70
CA LYS A 14 28.57 -12.24 -26.08
C LYS A 14 28.08 -11.44 -24.87
N ASP A 15 28.77 -10.33 -24.68
CA ASP A 15 28.34 -9.08 -24.05
C ASP A 15 26.88 -8.69 -24.38
N LYS A 16 26.09 -8.27 -23.39
CA LYS A 16 25.05 -7.22 -23.54
C LYS A 16 24.34 -6.85 -22.23
N GLY A 17 24.50 -5.58 -21.85
CA GLY A 17 23.36 -4.71 -21.52
C GLY A 17 22.97 -4.56 -20.06
N GLU A 18 23.48 -3.50 -19.42
CA GLU A 18 22.73 -2.71 -18.44
C GLU A 18 21.25 -2.58 -18.82
N PRO A 19 20.28 -2.77 -17.91
CA PRO A 19 18.96 -2.22 -18.13
C PRO A 19 19.06 -0.70 -17.99
N THR A 20 19.22 -0.01 -19.13
CA THR A 20 19.05 1.43 -19.22
C THR A 20 17.71 1.81 -18.57
N PRO A 21 17.66 2.81 -17.65
CA PRO A 21 16.39 3.34 -17.19
C PRO A 21 15.71 3.98 -18.40
N THR A 22 14.68 3.31 -18.90
CA THR A 22 13.84 3.83 -19.97
C THR A 22 13.21 5.13 -19.45
N PRO A 23 13.32 6.28 -20.17
CA PRO A 23 12.61 7.48 -19.79
C PRO A 23 11.11 7.15 -19.72
N PRO A 24 10.40 7.47 -18.62
CA PRO A 24 9.00 7.12 -18.49
C PRO A 24 8.23 7.78 -19.65
N GLN A 25 7.60 6.94 -20.47
CA GLN A 25 6.73 7.34 -21.55
C GLN A 25 5.63 8.22 -20.95
N ILE A 26 5.66 9.50 -21.31
CA ILE A 26 4.73 10.53 -20.86
C ILE A 26 3.42 10.25 -21.58
N ASN A 27 2.56 9.40 -21.03
CA ASN A 27 1.10 9.36 -21.26
C ASN A 27 0.45 8.36 -20.28
N ASP A 28 -0.45 8.90 -19.45
CA ASP A 28 -1.56 8.24 -18.75
C ASP A 28 -1.32 7.11 -17.73
N ARG A 29 -0.07 6.75 -17.41
CA ARG A 29 0.21 5.99 -16.18
C ARG A 29 0.59 6.95 -15.07
N ALA A 30 -0.26 7.03 -14.06
CA ALA A 30 0.10 7.70 -12.82
C ALA A 30 1.43 7.14 -12.33
N SER A 31 2.37 8.04 -12.02
CA SER A 31 3.64 7.61 -11.46
C SER A 31 3.39 6.97 -10.09
N ALA A 32 4.21 6.00 -9.70
CA ALA A 32 4.14 5.42 -8.35
C ALA A 32 4.18 6.52 -7.27
N THR A 33 4.99 7.56 -7.48
CA THR A 33 5.07 8.76 -6.63
C THR A 33 3.74 9.51 -6.51
N GLU A 34 2.93 9.55 -7.56
CA GLU A 34 1.63 10.21 -7.54
C GLU A 34 0.59 9.42 -6.76
N ILE A 35 0.56 8.09 -6.92
CA ILE A 35 -0.30 7.21 -6.13
C ILE A 35 0.04 7.32 -4.64
N GLU A 36 1.32 7.30 -4.29
CA GLU A 36 1.76 7.42 -2.90
C GLU A 36 1.43 8.80 -2.30
N ARG A 37 1.51 9.88 -3.09
CA ARG A 37 1.03 11.21 -2.64
C ARG A 37 -0.46 11.20 -2.31
N LEU A 38 -1.29 10.60 -3.15
CA LEU A 38 -2.73 10.51 -2.90
C LEU A 38 -3.05 9.71 -1.63
N LYS A 39 -2.37 8.58 -1.44
CA LYS A 39 -2.48 7.79 -0.19
C LYS A 39 -2.04 8.60 1.02
N GLN A 40 -0.95 9.36 0.90
CA GLN A 40 -0.46 10.21 2.00
C GLN A 40 -1.45 11.32 2.36
N MET A 41 -2.13 11.93 1.38
CA MET A 41 -3.17 12.93 1.64
C MET A 41 -4.34 12.35 2.43
N ILE A 42 -4.75 11.12 2.12
CA ILE A 42 -5.79 10.41 2.89
C ILE A 42 -5.27 10.07 4.28
N ARG A 43 -4.03 9.58 4.38
CA ARG A 43 -3.37 9.25 5.65
C ARG A 43 -3.43 10.41 6.63
N GLN A 44 -3.02 11.60 6.18
CA GLN A 44 -3.01 12.81 7.00
C GLN A 44 -4.41 13.21 7.47
N GLN A 45 -5.42 13.03 6.63
CA GLN A 45 -6.80 13.36 6.98
C GLN A 45 -7.39 12.34 7.96
N ILE A 46 -7.03 11.06 7.88
CA ILE A 46 -7.53 10.02 8.80
C ILE A 46 -6.81 10.03 10.15
N GLN A 47 -5.52 10.39 10.17
CA GLN A 47 -4.67 10.40 11.36
C GLN A 47 -5.35 10.97 12.63
N PRO A 48 -6.01 12.16 12.62
CA PRO A 48 -6.68 12.70 13.81
C PRO A 48 -7.94 11.93 14.25
N CYS A 49 -8.55 11.13 13.36
CA CYS A 49 -9.69 10.27 13.71
C CYS A 49 -9.29 8.88 14.17
N TRP A 50 -8.03 8.51 13.98
CA TRP A 50 -7.55 7.20 14.37
C TRP A 50 -7.14 7.16 15.84
N SER A 51 -7.71 6.20 16.56
CA SER A 51 -7.48 6.01 18.00
C SER A 51 -7.13 4.54 18.22
N PRO A 52 -5.85 4.15 18.04
CA PRO A 52 -5.42 2.78 18.25
C PRO A 52 -5.55 2.37 19.73
N PRO A 53 -5.71 1.08 20.03
CA PRO A 53 -5.77 0.59 21.40
C PRO A 53 -4.44 0.88 22.13
N VAL A 54 -4.48 1.81 23.08
CA VAL A 54 -3.33 2.14 23.94
C VAL A 54 -3.12 1.06 24.99
N GLY A 55 -1.88 0.63 25.21
CA GLY A 55 -1.52 -0.31 26.29
C GLY A 55 -1.51 -1.79 25.93
N ALA A 56 -1.68 -2.16 24.65
CA ALA A 56 -1.30 -3.49 24.19
C ALA A 56 0.23 -3.63 24.24
N ALA A 57 0.75 -4.72 24.81
CA ALA A 57 2.12 -5.12 24.51
C ALA A 57 2.23 -5.24 22.98
N ASP A 58 3.25 -4.62 22.38
CA ASP A 58 3.43 -4.55 20.93
C ASP A 58 2.40 -3.71 20.18
N ALA A 59 1.73 -2.74 20.83
CA ALA A 59 0.83 -1.81 20.13
C ALA A 59 1.48 -1.21 18.88
N GLU A 60 2.77 -0.85 18.95
CA GLU A 60 3.59 -0.35 17.86
C GLU A 60 3.80 -1.31 16.67
N ASN A 61 3.59 -2.62 16.86
CA ASN A 61 3.71 -3.65 15.83
C ASN A 61 2.36 -4.12 15.27
N LEU A 62 1.24 -3.54 15.73
CA LEU A 62 -0.10 -3.90 15.27
C LEU A 62 -0.46 -3.14 13.98
N ALA A 63 0.11 -3.59 12.87
CA ALA A 63 -0.28 -3.13 11.54
C ALA A 63 -1.55 -3.84 11.06
N VAL A 64 -2.55 -3.07 10.62
CA VAL A 64 -3.79 -3.61 10.04
C VAL A 64 -4.06 -3.01 8.66
N ALA A 65 -4.16 -3.88 7.65
CA ALA A 65 -4.55 -3.46 6.31
C ALA A 65 -6.09 -3.42 6.14
N ILE A 66 -6.60 -2.26 5.72
CA ILE A 66 -8.00 -2.03 5.39
C ILE A 66 -8.10 -1.61 3.93
N PHE A 67 -9.00 -2.25 3.20
CA PHE A 67 -9.44 -1.78 1.90
C PHE A 67 -10.63 -0.83 2.07
N ILE A 68 -10.54 0.32 1.42
CA ILE A 68 -11.60 1.34 1.43
C ILE A 68 -12.04 1.66 0.01
N ARG A 69 -13.34 1.94 -0.17
CA ARG A 69 -13.88 2.58 -1.36
C ARG A 69 -14.37 3.98 -1.04
N VAL A 70 -13.95 4.94 -1.85
CA VAL A 70 -14.29 6.35 -1.69
C VAL A 70 -15.07 6.80 -2.91
N ASP A 71 -16.18 7.50 -2.70
CA ASP A 71 -16.92 8.11 -3.80
C ASP A 71 -16.23 9.37 -4.34
N GLN A 72 -16.73 9.90 -5.46
CA GLN A 72 -16.20 11.14 -6.04
C GLN A 72 -16.35 12.35 -5.10
N ARG A 73 -17.17 12.28 -4.05
CA ARG A 73 -17.31 13.37 -3.08
C ARG A 73 -16.27 13.29 -1.96
N GLY A 74 -15.41 12.27 -1.97
CA GLY A 74 -14.42 12.04 -0.91
C GLY A 74 -15.01 11.30 0.31
N VAL A 75 -16.21 10.72 0.20
CA VAL A 75 -16.88 10.00 1.29
C VAL A 75 -16.62 8.50 1.15
N VAL A 76 -16.25 7.84 2.24
CA VAL A 76 -16.05 6.39 2.22
C VAL A 76 -17.40 5.68 2.15
N THR A 77 -17.53 4.80 1.17
CA THR A 77 -18.73 3.98 0.93
C THR A 77 -18.55 2.53 1.37
N GLU A 78 -17.32 2.03 1.42
CA GLU A 78 -16.99 0.67 1.86
C GLU A 78 -15.69 0.70 2.67
N ALA A 79 -15.62 -0.07 3.76
CA ALA A 79 -14.40 -0.29 4.52
C ALA A 79 -14.35 -1.74 5.03
N ARG A 80 -13.37 -2.52 4.55
CA ARG A 80 -13.21 -3.94 4.90
C ARG A 80 -11.77 -4.26 5.31
N VAL A 81 -11.62 -5.13 6.30
CA VAL A 81 -10.32 -5.65 6.72
C VAL A 81 -9.89 -6.73 5.73
N ILE A 82 -8.64 -6.68 5.26
CA ILE A 82 -8.16 -7.61 4.23
C ILE A 82 -7.94 -9.01 4.81
N ASP A 83 -7.21 -9.12 5.92
CA ASP A 83 -6.90 -10.41 6.57
C ASP A 83 -7.76 -10.67 7.82
N ALA A 84 -9.08 -10.50 7.70
CA ALA A 84 -10.00 -10.61 8.83
C ALA A 84 -9.86 -11.92 9.63
N GLY A 85 -9.53 -13.04 8.97
CA GLY A 85 -9.32 -14.34 9.62
C GLY A 85 -8.04 -14.41 10.46
N ALA A 86 -6.95 -13.76 10.05
CA ALA A 86 -5.73 -13.65 10.84
C ALA A 86 -5.92 -12.66 12.00
N ILE A 87 -6.58 -11.53 11.72
CA ILE A 87 -6.90 -10.49 12.70
C ILE A 87 -7.79 -11.03 13.83
N ALA A 88 -8.79 -11.85 13.52
CA ALA A 88 -9.70 -12.43 14.51
C ALA A 88 -9.01 -13.39 15.51
N GLN A 89 -7.81 -13.88 15.20
CA GLN A 89 -7.04 -14.73 16.11
C GLN A 89 -6.28 -13.93 17.17
N ASN A 90 -6.11 -12.62 16.99
CA ASN A 90 -5.42 -11.74 17.92
C ASN A 90 -6.37 -10.62 18.41
N PRO A 91 -6.80 -10.63 19.68
CA PRO A 91 -7.74 -9.63 20.20
C PRO A 91 -7.22 -8.19 20.10
N PHE A 92 -5.90 -7.99 20.16
CA PHE A 92 -5.31 -6.65 19.99
C PHE A 92 -5.36 -6.19 18.53
N ALA A 93 -5.09 -7.11 17.58
CA ALA A 93 -5.23 -6.81 16.16
C ALA A 93 -6.69 -6.54 15.79
N GLN A 94 -7.64 -7.28 16.38
CA GLN A 94 -9.06 -7.02 16.22
C GLN A 94 -9.45 -5.62 16.73
N ALA A 95 -8.98 -5.23 17.92
CA ALA A 95 -9.21 -3.89 18.45
C ALA A 95 -8.60 -2.79 17.56
N ALA A 96 -7.41 -3.03 17.00
CA ALA A 96 -6.77 -2.13 16.04
C ALA A 96 -7.57 -2.02 14.73
N ALA A 97 -8.10 -3.14 14.22
CA ALA A 97 -8.94 -3.17 13.03
C ALA A 97 -10.25 -2.41 13.24
N ASP A 98 -10.89 -2.55 14.40
CA ASP A 98 -12.08 -1.79 14.75
C ASP A 98 -11.79 -0.29 14.92
N ALA A 99 -10.65 0.06 15.52
CA ALA A 99 -10.18 1.44 15.59
C ALA A 99 -9.96 2.05 14.20
N ALA A 100 -9.30 1.31 13.31
CA ALA A 100 -9.04 1.72 11.94
C ALA A 100 -10.34 1.90 11.13
N ARG A 101 -11.28 0.94 11.22
CA ARG A 101 -12.62 1.09 10.59
C ARG A 101 -13.37 2.32 11.09
N ARG A 102 -13.35 2.57 12.40
CA ARG A 102 -13.97 3.78 12.98
C ARG A 102 -13.32 5.06 12.46
N ALA A 103 -12.00 5.08 12.28
CA ALA A 103 -11.26 6.24 11.80
C ALA A 103 -11.64 6.59 10.36
N VAL A 104 -11.64 5.59 9.47
CA VAL A 104 -12.01 5.72 8.06
C VAL A 104 -13.45 6.24 7.89
N LEU A 105 -14.37 5.71 8.70
CA LEU A 105 -15.80 6.03 8.65
C LEU A 105 -16.19 7.26 9.48
N ASN A 106 -15.22 7.97 10.08
CA ASN A 106 -15.50 9.09 10.95
C ASN A 106 -15.90 10.33 10.13
N PRO A 107 -17.10 10.91 10.35
CA PRO A 107 -17.54 12.11 9.65
C PRO A 107 -16.66 13.34 9.88
N ARG A 108 -15.80 13.34 10.91
CA ARG A 108 -14.84 14.43 11.16
C ARG A 108 -13.63 14.42 10.23
N CYS A 109 -13.32 13.26 9.64
CA CYS A 109 -12.20 13.08 8.71
C CYS A 109 -12.67 12.89 7.27
N GLN A 110 -13.96 13.13 7.02
CA GLN A 110 -14.59 13.10 5.72
C GLN A 110 -15.28 14.45 5.46
N PRO A 111 -15.43 14.85 4.19
CA PRO A 111 -14.91 14.19 2.99
C PRO A 111 -13.39 14.36 2.82
N PHE A 112 -12.74 13.40 2.16
CA PHE A 112 -11.34 13.53 1.78
C PHE A 112 -11.14 14.55 0.68
N GLU A 113 -10.26 15.52 0.92
CA GLU A 113 -9.86 16.51 -0.08
C GLU A 113 -8.85 15.90 -1.06
N LEU A 114 -9.32 15.43 -2.21
CA LEU A 114 -8.51 14.76 -3.22
C LEU A 114 -8.78 15.31 -4.63
N PRO A 115 -7.77 15.31 -5.51
CA PRO A 115 -7.91 15.81 -6.87
C PRO A 115 -8.85 14.91 -7.70
N GLN A 116 -9.97 15.48 -8.14
CA GLN A 116 -11.02 14.78 -8.91
C GLN A 116 -10.52 14.20 -10.23
N ASN A 117 -9.57 14.87 -10.89
CA ASN A 117 -8.97 14.39 -12.15
C ASN A 117 -8.18 13.08 -11.98
N ARG A 118 -7.95 12.63 -10.75
CA ARG A 118 -7.24 11.38 -10.41
C ARG A 118 -8.12 10.37 -9.70
N TYR A 119 -9.45 10.50 -9.77
CA TYR A 119 -10.39 9.63 -9.06
C TYR A 119 -10.11 8.13 -9.24
N ASP A 120 -9.77 7.69 -10.44
CA ASP A 120 -9.46 6.28 -10.71
C ASP A 120 -8.27 5.73 -9.92
N LEU A 121 -7.38 6.60 -9.43
CA LEU A 121 -6.22 6.21 -8.63
C LEU A 121 -6.53 6.07 -7.14
N TRP A 122 -7.61 6.69 -6.65
CA TRP A 122 -7.91 6.78 -5.22
C TRP A 122 -9.30 6.31 -4.81
N LYS A 123 -10.18 6.00 -5.77
CA LYS A 123 -11.52 5.44 -5.52
C LYS A 123 -11.49 4.11 -4.75
N GLU A 124 -10.41 3.35 -4.89
CA GLU A 124 -10.17 2.08 -4.22
C GLU A 124 -8.75 2.07 -3.70
N ILE A 125 -8.58 2.09 -2.38
CA ILE A 125 -7.26 2.15 -1.75
C ILE A 125 -7.16 1.08 -0.68
N GLU A 126 -6.04 0.39 -0.68
CA GLU A 126 -5.58 -0.37 0.46
C GLU A 126 -4.72 0.53 1.34
N PHE A 127 -5.08 0.58 2.61
CA PHE A 127 -4.45 1.43 3.60
C PHE A 127 -3.97 0.58 4.78
N ASN A 128 -2.69 0.70 5.08
CA ASN A 128 -2.09 0.07 6.24
C ASN A 128 -2.14 1.02 7.44
N PHE A 129 -2.86 0.61 8.49
CA PHE A 129 -2.87 1.30 9.78
C PHE A 129 -1.74 0.76 10.64
N ASP A 130 -0.55 1.32 10.45
CA ASP A 130 0.62 1.06 11.30
C ASP A 130 0.86 2.26 12.22
N PRO A 131 0.86 2.07 13.56
CA PRO A 131 1.13 3.14 14.51
C PRO A 131 2.45 3.84 14.29
N ARG A 132 3.47 3.16 13.78
CA ARG A 132 4.78 3.75 13.47
C ARG A 132 4.74 4.68 12.26
N GLU A 133 3.84 4.43 11.32
CA GLU A 133 3.64 5.30 10.15
C GLU A 133 2.68 6.46 10.44
N LEU A 134 1.79 6.30 11.43
CA LEU A 134 0.71 7.24 11.72
C LEU A 134 0.94 8.09 12.98
N LEU A 135 1.79 7.67 13.91
CA LEU A 135 2.12 8.39 15.14
C LEU A 135 3.61 8.73 15.27
N GLY A 136 4.43 8.28 14.31
CA GLY A 136 5.88 8.55 14.26
C GLY A 136 6.25 9.94 13.77
#